data_AF-A0ABD3ME10-F1
#
_entry.id   AF-A0ABD3ME10-F1
#
_cell.length_a   1.000
_cell.length_b   1.000
_cell.length_c   1.000
_cell.angle_alpha   90.00
_cell.angle_beta   90.00
_cell.angle_gamma   90.00
#
_symmetry.space_group_name_H-M   'P 1'
#
loop_
_entity.id
_entity.type
_entity.pdbx_description
1 polymer ?
#
loop_
_entity_poly.entity_id
_entity_poly.type
_entity_poly.pdbx_seq_one_letter_code
_entity_poly.pdbx_strand_id
1 'polypeptide(L)'
;MTVSSPLQNADKVPLHDDTDSHNKFGNDSTFHSLPLVDTLFVWDFDWTIVNCNSDEYVPASFLGVDVSTQRLRKMIHRYGPTKWHDCVASLINSCMEEQGCSMQDICNVAASMPYLANVRGSLLDVNENRVHSCGQAIISDGNTVFIREFLKANSMEHFFTHGIETNIGEWNIAYNLSNNDETENPTTTTSHQPLFSVVHQSLKYGGHSCKSCPPNLCKSQVLLHILSRMGEVTKDNRPRIVYIGDGENDACPAIHVLREGDVLLARVGRKPMNPNSRVGEQMDDDDDDATVTTTTTTTTRSDFGIIATIERRQKDRLIPRCSISTWSTGTELRSRVRDLLK
;
A
#
# COMPACT_ATOMS: atom_id res chain seq x y z
N MET A 1 57.81 27.39 9.14
CA MET A 1 57.32 26.53 8.06
C MET A 1 56.00 25.94 8.52
N THR A 2 54.94 26.68 8.26
CA THR A 2 53.55 26.38 8.64
C THR A 2 52.92 25.52 7.55
N VAL A 3 52.46 24.33 7.89
CA VAL A 3 51.78 23.42 6.99
C VAL A 3 50.29 23.78 6.99
N SER A 4 49.79 24.27 5.86
CA SER A 4 48.40 24.64 5.66
C SER A 4 47.56 23.41 5.33
N SER A 5 46.50 23.18 6.09
CA SER A 5 45.40 22.26 5.78
C SER A 5 44.36 22.96 4.88
N PRO A 6 43.82 22.32 3.84
CA PRO A 6 42.60 22.77 3.20
C PRO A 6 41.42 21.87 3.60
N LEU A 7 40.58 22.41 4.49
CA LEU A 7 39.22 21.95 4.76
C LEU A 7 38.32 23.14 4.45
N GLN A 8 37.61 23.12 3.31
CA GLN A 8 36.43 23.97 3.10
C GLN A 8 35.60 23.53 1.89
N ASN A 9 34.29 23.66 2.10
CA ASN A 9 33.16 23.56 1.18
C ASN A 9 32.58 22.17 0.88
N ALA A 10 31.93 21.59 1.90
CA ALA A 10 30.69 20.87 1.67
C ALA A 10 29.54 21.88 1.80
N ASP A 11 28.84 22.13 0.70
CA ASP A 11 27.64 22.95 0.67
C ASP A 11 26.58 22.33 1.60
N LYS A 12 26.06 23.16 2.51
CA LYS A 12 24.91 22.84 3.35
C LYS A 12 23.69 22.63 2.47
N VAL A 13 23.30 21.37 2.25
CA VAL A 13 21.96 21.02 1.79
C VAL A 13 20.96 21.53 2.83
N PRO A 14 19.92 22.28 2.46
CA PRO A 14 18.90 22.72 3.42
C PRO A 14 18.18 21.48 3.97
N LEU A 15 18.17 21.34 5.30
CA LEU A 15 17.23 20.48 6.00
C LEU A 15 15.83 21.00 5.68
N HIS A 16 15.09 20.26 4.86
CA HIS A 16 13.66 20.49 4.65
C HIS A 16 12.92 20.18 5.95
N ASP A 17 12.03 21.08 6.33
CA ASP A 17 11.15 20.98 7.49
C ASP A 17 10.22 19.76 7.37
N ASP A 18 10.15 18.93 8.42
CA ASP A 18 9.46 17.62 8.49
C ASP A 18 7.91 17.73 8.51
N THR A 19 7.37 18.93 8.35
CA THR A 19 5.93 19.23 8.46
C THR A 19 5.09 18.74 7.27
N ASP A 20 5.71 18.39 6.13
CA ASP A 20 5.01 18.03 4.89
C ASP A 20 4.62 16.53 4.81
N SER A 21 5.28 15.66 5.59
CA SER A 21 4.98 14.20 5.63
C SER A 21 3.62 13.88 6.27
N HIS A 22 3.24 14.66 7.30
CA HIS A 22 1.97 14.49 7.99
C HIS A 22 0.74 14.84 7.13
N ASN A 23 0.91 15.67 6.08
CA ASN A 23 -0.20 16.18 5.27
C ASN A 23 -0.62 15.25 4.11
N LYS A 24 0.19 14.22 3.80
CA LYS A 24 -0.06 13.31 2.64
C LYS A 24 -1.03 12.17 2.93
N PHE A 25 -1.13 11.77 4.19
CA PHE A 25 -2.15 10.87 4.69
C PHE A 25 -3.31 11.74 5.14
N GLY A 26 -4.34 11.87 4.30
CA GLY A 26 -5.41 12.89 4.43
C GLY A 26 -6.26 12.83 5.70
N ASN A 27 -5.64 13.10 6.84
CA ASN A 27 -6.23 13.29 8.15
C ASN A 27 -6.65 14.74 8.37
N ASP A 28 -6.20 15.68 7.52
CA ASP A 28 -6.65 17.06 7.59
C ASP A 28 -7.92 17.27 6.74
N SER A 29 -8.91 17.88 7.38
CA SER A 29 -10.24 18.18 6.82
C SER A 29 -10.23 19.34 5.82
N THR A 30 -9.06 19.92 5.57
CA THR A 30 -8.82 20.94 4.56
C THR A 30 -8.72 20.27 3.18
N PHE A 31 -9.66 20.58 2.29
CA PHE A 31 -9.54 20.28 0.86
C PHE A 31 -8.35 21.07 0.29
N HIS A 32 -7.14 20.54 0.45
CA HIS A 32 -5.98 21.06 -0.24
C HIS A 32 -6.16 20.79 -1.73
N SER A 33 -6.19 21.86 -2.52
CA SER A 33 -6.20 21.76 -3.98
C SER A 33 -4.91 21.09 -4.43
N LEU A 34 -5.02 19.99 -5.15
CA LEU A 34 -3.92 19.35 -5.85
C LEU A 34 -3.62 20.10 -7.15
N PRO A 35 -2.35 20.17 -7.59
CA PRO A 35 -2.03 20.75 -8.89
C PRO A 35 -2.63 19.91 -10.03
N LEU A 36 -2.96 20.56 -11.14
CA LEU A 36 -3.34 19.85 -12.36
C LEU A 36 -2.08 19.25 -13.01
N VAL A 37 -2.20 18.04 -13.54
CA VAL A 37 -1.13 17.31 -14.23
C VAL A 37 -1.63 16.77 -15.56
N ASP A 38 -0.71 16.47 -16.47
CA ASP A 38 -1.04 15.84 -17.76
C ASP A 38 -1.41 14.37 -17.55
N THR A 39 -0.65 13.67 -16.70
CA THR A 39 -0.84 12.25 -16.38
C THR A 39 -0.77 11.99 -14.88
N LEU A 40 -1.75 11.27 -14.35
CA LEU A 40 -1.78 10.78 -12.98
C LEU A 40 -1.49 9.27 -12.96
N PHE A 41 -0.40 8.89 -12.28
CA PHE A 41 -0.09 7.50 -11.97
C PHE A 41 -0.69 7.13 -10.62
N VAL A 42 -1.49 6.08 -10.59
CA VAL A 42 -2.20 5.63 -9.39
C VAL A 42 -1.76 4.21 -9.08
N TRP A 43 -1.20 4.03 -7.90
CA TRP A 43 -0.56 2.78 -7.49
C TRP A 43 -1.40 2.12 -6.41
N ASP A 44 -1.72 0.84 -6.58
CA ASP A 44 -1.96 -0.01 -5.43
C ASP A 44 -0.67 -0.21 -4.63
N PHE A 45 -0.79 -0.68 -3.38
CA PHE A 45 0.34 -0.89 -2.49
C PHE A 45 0.75 -2.37 -2.40
N ASP A 46 -0.10 -3.19 -1.78
CA ASP A 46 0.14 -4.61 -1.57
C ASP A 46 0.29 -5.32 -2.91
N TRP A 47 1.28 -6.21 -3.03
CA TRP A 47 1.62 -6.87 -4.29
C TRP A 47 1.83 -5.95 -5.52
N THR A 48 1.99 -4.65 -5.33
CA THR A 48 2.22 -3.69 -6.41
C THR A 48 3.47 -2.88 -6.13
N ILE A 49 3.43 -1.99 -5.12
CA ILE A 49 4.62 -1.27 -4.63
C ILE A 49 5.49 -2.23 -3.81
N VAL A 50 4.89 -2.92 -2.84
CA VAL A 50 5.56 -3.98 -2.08
C VAL A 50 5.32 -5.34 -2.73
N ASN A 51 6.29 -6.25 -2.63
CA ASN A 51 6.20 -7.61 -3.16
C ASN A 51 5.65 -8.61 -2.12
N CYS A 52 4.67 -8.17 -1.33
CA CYS A 52 3.97 -8.97 -0.33
C CYS A 52 2.55 -8.42 -0.06
N ASN A 53 1.74 -9.17 0.69
CA ASN A 53 0.55 -8.64 1.36
C ASN A 53 0.95 -8.16 2.76
N SER A 54 0.86 -6.87 3.05
CA SER A 54 1.26 -6.26 4.33
C SER A 54 0.47 -6.80 5.52
N ASP A 55 -0.84 -7.03 5.36
CA ASP A 55 -1.72 -7.56 6.41
C ASP A 55 -1.40 -9.02 6.78
N GLU A 56 -0.77 -9.77 5.87
CA GLU A 56 -0.28 -11.12 6.14
C GLU A 56 1.19 -11.10 6.60
N TYR A 57 2.01 -10.27 5.96
CA TYR A 57 3.45 -10.20 6.16
C TYR A 57 3.78 -9.77 7.58
N VAL A 58 3.22 -8.67 8.06
CA VAL A 58 3.56 -8.10 9.36
C VAL A 58 3.30 -9.07 10.52
N PRO A 59 2.09 -9.63 10.71
CA PRO A 59 1.85 -10.57 11.82
C PRO A 59 2.61 -11.90 11.64
N ALA A 60 2.83 -12.35 10.41
CA ALA A 60 3.56 -13.60 10.16
C ALA A 60 5.05 -13.51 10.54
N SER A 61 5.65 -12.32 10.56
CA SER A 61 7.03 -12.13 11.04
C SER A 61 7.20 -12.39 12.54
N PHE A 62 6.12 -12.36 13.32
CA PHE A 62 6.13 -12.66 14.76
C PHE A 62 5.58 -14.05 15.07
N LEU A 63 4.48 -14.44 14.41
CA LEU A 63 3.78 -15.69 14.70
C LEU A 63 4.28 -16.87 13.86
N GLY A 64 5.01 -16.60 12.78
CA GLY A 64 5.27 -17.56 11.71
C GLY A 64 4.10 -17.65 10.71
N VAL A 65 4.44 -17.92 9.45
CA VAL A 65 3.49 -17.91 8.31
C VAL A 65 2.31 -18.86 8.53
N ASP A 66 2.58 -20.10 8.93
CA ASP A 66 1.53 -21.12 9.09
C ASP A 66 0.55 -20.77 10.21
N VAL A 67 1.07 -20.33 11.36
CA VAL A 67 0.25 -19.95 12.52
C VAL A 67 -0.58 -18.71 12.21
N SER A 68 0.06 -17.66 11.66
CA SER A 68 -0.62 -16.42 11.26
C SER A 68 -1.74 -16.71 10.27
N THR A 69 -1.43 -17.45 9.20
CA THR A 69 -2.41 -17.84 8.16
C THR A 69 -3.57 -18.64 8.73
N GLN A 70 -3.28 -19.63 9.60
CA GLN A 70 -4.33 -20.45 10.19
C GLN A 70 -5.23 -19.63 11.12
N ARG A 71 -4.66 -18.75 11.95
CA ARG A 71 -5.41 -17.87 12.84
C ARG A 71 -6.28 -16.89 12.06
N LEU A 72 -5.72 -16.23 11.03
CA LEU A 72 -6.47 -15.34 10.16
C LEU A 72 -7.66 -16.05 9.52
N ARG A 73 -7.41 -17.20 8.87
CA ARG A 73 -8.48 -18.01 8.24
C ARG A 73 -9.57 -18.40 9.22
N LYS A 74 -9.22 -18.82 10.44
CA LYS A 74 -10.20 -19.17 11.49
C LYS A 74 -11.06 -17.97 11.86
N MET A 75 -10.47 -16.78 12.02
CA MET A 75 -11.21 -15.57 12.36
C MET A 75 -12.10 -15.11 11.20
N ILE A 76 -11.60 -15.09 9.97
CA ILE A 76 -12.39 -14.75 8.77
C ILE A 76 -13.55 -15.73 8.58
N HIS A 77 -13.33 -17.03 8.79
CA HIS A 77 -14.41 -18.02 8.72
C HIS A 77 -15.50 -17.78 9.79
N ARG A 78 -15.09 -17.33 10.98
CA ARG A 78 -16.01 -17.06 12.09
C ARG A 78 -16.78 -15.75 11.94
N TYR A 79 -16.11 -14.67 11.56
CA TYR A 79 -16.67 -13.30 11.56
C TYR A 79 -17.11 -12.82 10.16
N GLY A 80 -16.67 -13.52 9.11
CA GLY A 80 -16.94 -13.19 7.72
C GLY A 80 -15.81 -12.38 7.05
N PRO A 81 -15.75 -12.40 5.70
CA PRO A 81 -14.71 -11.71 4.93
C PRO A 81 -14.78 -10.18 5.03
N THR A 82 -15.93 -9.61 5.40
CA THR A 82 -16.10 -8.17 5.64
C THR A 82 -15.41 -7.69 6.91
N LYS A 83 -14.91 -8.62 7.74
CA LYS A 83 -14.22 -8.37 9.01
C LYS A 83 -12.71 -8.57 8.90
N TRP A 84 -12.17 -8.48 7.68
CA TRP A 84 -10.74 -8.65 7.41
C TRP A 84 -9.85 -7.80 8.31
N HIS A 85 -10.03 -6.48 8.29
CA HIS A 85 -9.18 -5.56 9.05
C HIS A 85 -9.32 -5.72 10.57
N ASP A 86 -10.51 -6.05 11.07
CA ASP A 86 -10.73 -6.40 12.49
C ASP A 86 -9.93 -7.67 12.87
N CYS A 87 -9.87 -8.66 11.98
CA CYS A 87 -9.09 -9.88 12.18
C CYS A 87 -7.58 -9.62 12.11
N VAL A 88 -7.11 -8.79 11.18
CA VAL A 88 -5.70 -8.38 11.08
C VAL A 88 -5.30 -7.61 12.33
N ALA A 89 -6.10 -6.65 12.77
CA ALA A 89 -5.85 -5.91 13.99
C ALA A 89 -5.78 -6.84 15.21
N SER A 90 -6.68 -7.84 15.29
CA SER A 90 -6.64 -8.86 16.35
C SER A 90 -5.33 -9.66 16.33
N LEU A 91 -4.80 -10.03 15.15
CA LEU A 91 -3.49 -10.69 15.05
C LEU A 91 -2.35 -9.80 15.55
N ILE A 92 -2.35 -8.52 15.18
CA ILE A 92 -1.33 -7.57 15.65
C ILE A 92 -1.37 -7.46 17.18
N ASN A 93 -2.56 -7.30 17.77
CA ASN A 93 -2.70 -7.29 19.23
C ASN A 93 -2.20 -8.61 19.87
N SER A 94 -2.52 -9.76 19.28
CA SER A 94 -1.98 -11.06 19.74
C SER A 94 -0.46 -11.16 19.63
N CYS A 95 0.17 -10.55 18.62
CA CYS A 95 1.63 -10.50 18.54
C CYS A 95 2.20 -9.75 19.76
N MET A 96 1.58 -8.63 20.12
CA MET A 96 2.04 -7.80 21.24
C MET A 96 1.83 -8.49 22.59
N GLU A 97 0.66 -9.10 22.79
CA GLU A 97 0.30 -9.78 24.05
C GLU A 97 1.04 -11.10 24.24
N GLU A 98 1.15 -11.93 23.19
CA GLU A 98 1.69 -13.29 23.30
C GLU A 98 3.20 -13.35 23.03
N GLN A 99 3.73 -12.53 22.12
CA GLN A 99 5.15 -12.52 21.75
C GLN A 99 5.93 -11.36 22.38
N GLY A 100 5.25 -10.45 23.09
CA GLY A 100 5.88 -9.30 23.74
C GLY A 100 6.47 -8.28 22.77
N CYS A 101 6.03 -8.27 21.50
CA CYS A 101 6.54 -7.29 20.54
C CYS A 101 6.00 -5.88 20.82
N SER A 102 6.87 -4.88 20.74
CA SER A 102 6.51 -3.48 20.92
C SER A 102 5.83 -2.90 19.67
N MET A 103 5.20 -1.73 19.81
CA MET A 103 4.71 -0.95 18.66
C MET A 103 5.83 -0.67 17.65
N GLN A 104 7.05 -0.39 18.15
CA GLN A 104 8.20 -0.13 17.29
C GLN A 104 8.63 -1.38 16.52
N ASP A 105 8.52 -2.57 17.09
CA ASP A 105 8.82 -3.81 16.38
C ASP A 105 7.86 -4.04 15.21
N ILE A 106 6.56 -3.79 15.42
CA ILE A 106 5.55 -3.83 14.34
C ILE A 106 5.92 -2.85 13.22
N CYS A 107 6.27 -1.60 13.58
CA CYS A 107 6.70 -0.58 12.61
C CYS A 107 7.97 -0.99 11.86
N ASN A 108 8.97 -1.56 12.55
CA ASN A 108 10.22 -2.01 11.94
C ASN A 108 9.98 -3.15 10.94
N VAL A 109 9.08 -4.08 11.24
CA VAL A 109 8.70 -5.14 10.29
C VAL A 109 8.01 -4.54 9.06
N ALA A 110 7.05 -3.63 9.24
CA ALA A 110 6.40 -2.95 8.12
C ALA A 110 7.43 -2.17 7.25
N ALA A 111 8.38 -1.49 7.88
CA ALA A 111 9.46 -0.77 7.20
C ALA A 111 10.33 -1.67 6.31
N SER A 112 10.46 -2.95 6.66
CA SER A 112 11.34 -3.92 6.00
C SER A 112 10.67 -4.75 4.90
N MET A 113 9.39 -4.52 4.59
CA MET A 113 8.67 -5.28 3.56
C MET A 113 9.46 -5.37 2.25
N PRO A 114 9.44 -6.53 1.56
CA PRO A 114 10.16 -6.68 0.30
C PRO A 114 9.51 -5.86 -0.81
N TYR A 115 10.29 -5.38 -1.78
CA TYR A 115 9.81 -4.72 -2.99
C TYR A 115 10.76 -4.93 -4.17
N LEU A 116 10.25 -4.82 -5.40
CA LEU A 116 11.08 -4.99 -6.60
C LEU A 116 11.79 -3.67 -6.96
N ALA A 117 13.09 -3.73 -7.22
CA ALA A 117 13.92 -2.59 -7.55
C ALA A 117 13.38 -1.78 -8.74
N ASN A 118 12.88 -2.46 -9.78
CA ASN A 118 12.34 -1.80 -10.96
C ASN A 118 10.92 -1.24 -10.77
N VAL A 119 10.16 -1.67 -9.76
CA VAL A 119 8.94 -0.97 -9.33
C VAL A 119 9.33 0.39 -8.74
N ARG A 120 10.29 0.43 -7.81
CA ARG A 120 10.84 1.69 -7.28
C ARG A 120 11.44 2.55 -8.41
N GLY A 121 12.14 1.92 -9.35
CA GLY A 121 12.68 2.58 -10.54
C GLY A 121 11.59 3.23 -11.41
N SER A 122 10.39 2.67 -11.45
CA SER A 122 9.25 3.25 -12.15
C SER A 122 8.72 4.51 -11.45
N LEU A 123 8.61 4.49 -10.11
CA LEU A 123 8.25 5.67 -9.31
C LEU A 123 9.23 6.82 -9.55
N LEU A 124 10.53 6.50 -9.62
CA LEU A 124 11.58 7.46 -9.93
C LEU A 124 11.46 8.01 -11.35
N ASP A 125 11.31 7.15 -12.37
CA ASP A 125 11.19 7.58 -13.76
C ASP A 125 9.99 8.52 -13.97
N VAL A 126 8.86 8.27 -13.28
CA VAL A 126 7.68 9.17 -13.30
C VAL A 126 7.99 10.51 -12.62
N ASN A 127 8.65 10.49 -11.46
CA ASN A 127 9.00 11.70 -10.70
C ASN A 127 10.06 12.57 -11.42
N GLU A 128 10.96 11.92 -12.15
CA GLU A 128 12.02 12.59 -12.92
C GLU A 128 11.59 12.99 -14.34
N ASN A 129 10.37 12.66 -14.75
CA ASN A 129 9.89 13.06 -16.06
C ASN A 129 9.87 14.59 -16.19
N ARG A 130 10.33 15.08 -17.34
CA ARG A 130 10.35 16.51 -17.70
C ARG A 130 9.56 16.80 -18.97
N VAL A 131 9.07 15.76 -19.66
CA VAL A 131 8.30 15.89 -20.91
C VAL A 131 6.84 16.21 -20.61
N HIS A 132 6.27 15.54 -19.61
CA HIS A 132 4.90 15.73 -19.17
C HIS A 132 4.86 16.04 -17.69
N SER A 133 3.91 16.87 -17.27
CA SER A 133 3.60 17.06 -15.86
C SER A 133 2.95 15.79 -15.32
N CYS A 134 3.60 15.11 -14.38
CA CYS A 134 3.12 13.85 -13.81
C CYS A 134 2.81 13.97 -12.32
N GLY A 135 1.68 13.38 -11.92
CA GLY A 135 1.30 13.18 -10.53
C GLY A 135 1.37 11.71 -10.13
N GLN A 136 1.61 11.42 -8.85
CA GLN A 136 1.51 10.05 -8.33
C GLN A 136 0.68 9.99 -7.05
N ALA A 137 -0.16 8.96 -6.92
CA ALA A 137 -0.97 8.70 -5.74
C ALA A 137 -0.99 7.21 -5.38
N ILE A 138 -1.20 6.89 -4.10
CA ILE A 138 -1.51 5.52 -3.65
C ILE A 138 -3.00 5.42 -3.35
N ILE A 139 -3.62 4.32 -3.78
CA ILE A 139 -4.94 3.88 -3.30
C ILE A 139 -4.83 2.43 -2.84
N SER A 140 -4.92 2.18 -1.52
CA SER A 140 -4.65 0.87 -0.94
C SER A 140 -5.69 0.44 0.10
N ASP A 141 -6.00 -0.85 0.13
CA ASP A 141 -6.81 -1.48 1.20
C ASP A 141 -6.00 -1.84 2.45
N GLY A 142 -4.71 -1.55 2.50
CA GLY A 142 -3.87 -1.68 3.69
C GLY A 142 -4.21 -0.65 4.76
N ASN A 143 -3.21 -0.19 5.50
CA ASN A 143 -3.40 0.83 6.53
C ASN A 143 -2.24 1.84 6.61
N THR A 144 -2.54 3.02 7.15
CA THR A 144 -1.60 4.14 7.25
C THR A 144 -0.35 3.81 8.05
N VAL A 145 -0.41 2.97 9.09
CA VAL A 145 0.77 2.62 9.89
C VAL A 145 1.76 1.83 9.04
N PHE A 146 1.33 0.75 8.39
CA PHE A 146 2.26 -0.07 7.60
C PHE A 146 2.82 0.68 6.39
N ILE A 147 1.94 1.37 5.66
CA ILE A 147 2.34 2.10 4.45
C ILE A 147 3.31 3.23 4.80
N ARG A 148 3.05 4.01 5.85
CA ARG A 148 3.92 5.13 6.24
C ARG A 148 5.31 4.66 6.62
N GLU A 149 5.41 3.63 7.47
CA GLU A 149 6.71 3.12 7.93
C GLU A 149 7.53 2.58 6.76
N PHE A 150 6.90 1.84 5.83
CA PHE A 150 7.55 1.39 4.61
C PHE A 150 8.05 2.53 3.73
N LEU A 151 7.19 3.50 3.42
CA LEU A 151 7.53 4.60 2.52
C LEU A 151 8.62 5.50 3.09
N LYS A 152 8.58 5.76 4.40
CA LYS A 152 9.60 6.55 5.11
C LYS A 152 10.95 5.84 5.10
N ALA A 153 10.99 4.57 5.51
CA ALA A 153 12.23 3.80 5.58
C ALA A 153 12.92 3.64 4.20
N ASN A 154 12.13 3.57 3.13
CA ASN A 154 12.63 3.38 1.77
C ASN A 154 12.72 4.67 0.94
N SER A 155 12.53 5.83 1.59
CA SER A 155 12.57 7.16 0.95
C SER A 155 11.66 7.27 -0.28
N MET A 156 10.45 6.71 -0.22
CA MET A 156 9.49 6.70 -1.34
C MET A 156 8.33 7.68 -1.15
N GLU A 157 8.12 8.21 0.06
CA GLU A 157 6.99 9.10 0.38
C GLU A 157 6.92 10.35 -0.52
N HIS A 158 8.08 10.88 -0.91
CA HIS A 158 8.17 12.08 -1.73
C HIS A 158 7.58 11.89 -3.14
N PHE A 159 7.50 10.67 -3.67
CA PHE A 159 6.95 10.38 -4.99
C PHE A 159 5.44 10.66 -5.08
N PHE A 160 4.70 10.45 -3.98
CA PHE A 160 3.23 10.47 -3.97
C PHE A 160 2.67 11.88 -3.77
N THR A 161 2.83 12.72 -4.79
CA THR A 161 2.43 14.14 -4.81
C THR A 161 0.92 14.38 -4.79
N HIS A 162 0.10 13.36 -5.10
CA HIS A 162 -1.37 13.46 -5.22
C HIS A 162 -2.11 12.66 -4.15
N GLY A 163 -1.39 12.25 -3.10
CA GLY A 163 -1.95 11.69 -1.88
C GLY A 163 -1.72 10.19 -1.70
N ILE A 164 -1.87 9.75 -0.46
CA ILE A 164 -1.84 8.36 -0.05
C ILE A 164 -3.18 8.06 0.65
N GLU A 165 -4.08 7.40 -0.07
CA GLU A 165 -5.45 7.14 0.40
C GLU A 165 -5.60 5.65 0.76
N THR A 166 -5.84 5.39 2.05
CA THR A 166 -5.91 4.03 2.62
C THR A 166 -6.72 4.04 3.93
N ASN A 167 -6.91 2.88 4.58
CA ASN A 167 -7.55 2.82 5.90
C ASN A 167 -6.63 3.38 6.99
N ILE A 168 -7.17 3.86 8.10
CA ILE A 168 -6.35 4.44 9.19
C ILE A 168 -5.99 3.33 10.17
N GLY A 169 -4.69 3.04 10.34
CA GLY A 169 -4.20 2.28 11.47
C GLY A 169 -4.06 3.20 12.69
N GLU A 170 -4.64 2.83 13.83
CA GLU A 170 -4.61 3.63 15.04
C GLU A 170 -4.04 2.84 16.22
N TRP A 171 -3.24 3.52 17.03
CA TRP A 171 -2.74 3.01 18.29
C TRP A 171 -3.52 3.65 19.44
N ASN A 172 -4.09 2.84 20.34
CA ASN A 172 -4.76 3.32 21.53
C ASN A 172 -3.73 3.59 22.65
N ILE A 173 -3.11 4.77 22.59
CA ILE A 173 -1.97 5.16 23.45
C ILE A 173 -2.37 5.29 24.94
N ALA A 174 -3.67 5.43 25.26
CA ALA A 174 -4.14 5.47 26.65
C ALA A 174 -3.75 4.20 27.44
N TYR A 175 -3.60 3.06 26.75
CA TYR A 175 -3.13 1.79 27.32
C TYR A 175 -1.61 1.79 27.62
N ASN A 176 -0.80 2.56 26.88
CA ASN A 176 0.66 2.54 27.00
C ASN A 176 1.16 3.41 28.18
N LEU A 177 0.36 4.40 28.59
CA LEU A 177 0.68 5.26 29.73
C LEU A 177 0.41 4.60 31.09
N SER A 178 -0.57 3.68 31.18
CA SER A 178 -0.90 3.00 32.45
C SER A 178 0.07 1.87 32.82
N ASN A 179 0.89 1.39 31.89
CA ASN A 179 1.84 0.30 32.13
C ASN A 179 3.26 0.78 32.46
N ASN A 180 3.51 2.09 32.47
CA ASN A 180 4.81 2.70 32.82
C ASN A 180 4.84 3.27 34.25
N ASP A 181 3.77 3.12 35.03
CA ASP A 181 3.75 3.53 36.44
C ASP A 181 3.86 2.29 37.34
N GLU A 182 5.06 2.02 37.86
CA GLU A 182 5.36 0.89 38.76
C GLU A 182 4.73 1.06 40.16
N THR A 183 3.86 2.06 40.39
CA THR A 183 3.49 2.45 41.77
C THR A 183 2.08 2.08 42.25
N GLU A 184 1.19 1.49 41.44
CA GLU A 184 -0.16 1.14 41.93
C GLU A 184 -0.63 -0.29 41.64
N ASN A 185 -1.11 -0.95 42.70
CA ASN A 185 -1.78 -2.25 42.68
C ASN A 185 -2.94 -2.22 41.66
N PRO A 186 -3.00 -3.15 40.69
CA PRO A 186 -4.05 -3.13 39.68
C PRO A 186 -5.36 -3.63 40.26
N THR A 187 -6.23 -2.71 40.69
CA THR A 187 -7.66 -3.02 40.88
C THR A 187 -8.31 -3.21 39.51
N THR A 188 -8.85 -4.41 39.35
CA THR A 188 -9.51 -4.98 38.17
C THR A 188 -10.68 -4.15 37.65
N THR A 189 -10.40 -3.25 36.71
CA THR A 189 -11.38 -2.80 35.70
C THR A 189 -10.66 -2.60 34.37
N THR A 190 -10.17 -3.69 33.79
CA THR A 190 -9.62 -3.70 32.42
C THR A 190 -10.76 -3.69 31.41
N SER A 191 -11.17 -2.49 31.02
CA SER A 191 -11.76 -2.29 29.70
C SER A 191 -10.70 -2.71 28.66
N HIS A 192 -10.73 -3.97 28.23
CA HIS A 192 -9.83 -4.53 27.20
C HIS A 192 -10.15 -3.91 25.83
N GLN A 193 -9.84 -2.64 25.65
CA GLN A 193 -9.82 -2.05 24.31
C GLN A 193 -8.55 -2.51 23.59
N PRO A 194 -8.64 -2.84 22.29
CA PRO A 194 -7.48 -3.23 21.51
C PRO A 194 -6.47 -2.08 21.44
N LEU A 195 -5.18 -2.40 21.53
CA LEU A 195 -4.08 -1.45 21.41
C LEU A 195 -3.89 -1.00 19.95
N PHE A 196 -4.12 -1.88 18.98
CA PHE A 196 -4.14 -1.53 17.55
C PHE A 196 -5.52 -1.76 16.94
N SER A 197 -5.98 -0.82 16.11
CA SER A 197 -7.21 -0.94 15.34
C SER A 197 -7.04 -0.39 13.93
N VAL A 198 -7.97 -0.74 13.03
CA VAL A 198 -8.02 -0.19 11.67
C VAL A 198 -9.40 0.41 11.42
N VAL A 199 -9.42 1.69 11.05
CA VAL A 199 -10.64 2.45 10.78
C VAL A 199 -10.85 2.57 9.28
N HIS A 200 -11.98 2.03 8.81
CA HIS A 200 -12.40 2.08 7.42
C HIS A 200 -12.67 3.51 6.95
N GLN A 201 -12.28 3.83 5.71
CA GLN A 201 -12.40 5.19 5.16
C GLN A 201 -13.49 5.35 4.11
N SER A 202 -14.29 4.32 3.82
CA SER A 202 -15.38 4.37 2.81
C SER A 202 -16.29 5.61 2.97
N LEU A 203 -16.69 5.96 4.20
CA LEU A 203 -17.55 7.12 4.46
C LEU A 203 -16.89 8.47 4.16
N LYS A 204 -15.56 8.60 4.31
CA LYS A 204 -14.80 9.80 3.93
C LYS A 204 -15.00 10.14 2.45
N TYR A 205 -15.17 9.12 1.60
CA TYR A 205 -15.37 9.26 0.16
C TYR A 205 -16.83 9.19 -0.26
N GLY A 206 -17.77 9.41 0.67
CA GLY A 206 -19.21 9.41 0.44
C GLY A 206 -19.88 8.02 0.48
N GLY A 207 -19.12 6.96 0.77
CA GLY A 207 -19.59 5.57 0.79
C GLY A 207 -19.96 5.02 -0.60
N HIS A 208 -19.87 3.70 -0.81
CA HIS A 208 -20.23 3.06 -2.09
C HIS A 208 -21.34 2.01 -1.98
N SER A 209 -22.03 1.82 -3.10
CA SER A 209 -22.91 0.67 -3.36
C SER A 209 -22.28 -0.37 -4.28
N CYS A 210 -20.98 -0.24 -4.57
CA CYS A 210 -20.25 -1.18 -5.41
C CYS A 210 -20.27 -2.57 -4.76
N LYS A 211 -20.92 -3.54 -5.41
CA LYS A 211 -21.08 -4.91 -4.91
C LYS A 211 -19.78 -5.72 -4.89
N SER A 212 -18.75 -5.22 -5.58
CA SER A 212 -17.49 -5.91 -5.80
C SER A 212 -16.33 -5.37 -4.99
N CYS A 213 -16.50 -4.19 -4.38
CA CYS A 213 -15.48 -3.63 -3.51
C CYS A 213 -15.71 -4.11 -2.08
N PRO A 214 -14.63 -4.30 -1.32
CA PRO A 214 -14.75 -4.55 0.11
C PRO A 214 -15.39 -3.33 0.80
N PRO A 215 -16.01 -3.51 1.97
CA PRO A 215 -16.75 -2.43 2.65
C PRO A 215 -15.87 -1.29 3.14
N ASN A 216 -14.57 -1.50 3.26
CA ASN A 216 -13.64 -0.55 3.85
C ASN A 216 -13.27 0.59 2.88
N LEU A 217 -13.18 0.31 1.57
CA LEU A 217 -12.76 1.27 0.55
C LEU A 217 -13.24 0.85 -0.85
N CYS A 218 -13.65 1.83 -1.66
CA CYS A 218 -13.86 1.65 -3.09
C CYS A 218 -12.85 2.47 -3.87
N LYS A 219 -11.88 1.81 -4.51
CA LYS A 219 -10.78 2.48 -5.21
C LYS A 219 -11.25 3.45 -6.31
N SER A 220 -12.40 3.18 -6.95
CA SER A 220 -13.03 4.13 -7.88
C SER A 220 -13.48 5.43 -7.23
N GLN A 221 -14.08 5.36 -6.03
CA GLN A 221 -14.54 6.56 -5.32
C GLN A 221 -13.38 7.38 -4.81
N VAL A 222 -12.35 6.71 -4.30
CA VAL A 222 -11.11 7.36 -3.89
C VAL A 222 -10.46 8.06 -5.08
N LEU A 223 -10.38 7.40 -6.24
CA LEU A 223 -9.81 8.01 -7.44
C LEU A 223 -10.62 9.24 -7.90
N LEU A 224 -11.95 9.16 -7.90
CA LEU A 224 -12.81 10.31 -8.20
C LEU A 224 -12.61 11.44 -7.18
N HIS A 225 -12.43 11.12 -5.91
CA HIS A 225 -12.13 12.10 -4.87
C HIS A 225 -10.78 12.78 -5.13
N ILE A 226 -9.72 12.04 -5.44
CA ILE A 226 -8.41 12.60 -5.81
C ILE A 226 -8.54 13.55 -7.00
N LEU A 227 -9.25 13.16 -8.07
CA LEU A 227 -9.49 14.01 -9.23
C LEU A 227 -10.26 15.28 -8.86
N SER A 228 -11.24 15.20 -7.97
CA SER A 228 -12.02 16.37 -7.51
C SER A 228 -11.18 17.40 -6.75
N ARG A 229 -10.02 17.00 -6.20
CA ARG A 229 -9.09 17.92 -5.54
C ARG A 229 -8.20 18.66 -6.54
N MET A 230 -8.13 18.27 -7.81
CA MET A 230 -7.28 18.91 -8.84
C MET A 230 -7.93 20.16 -9.50
N GLY A 231 -8.87 20.81 -8.80
CA GLY A 231 -9.65 21.94 -9.33
C GLY A 231 -10.84 21.52 -10.18
N GLU A 232 -11.30 22.40 -11.07
CA GLU A 232 -12.42 22.13 -11.99
C GLU A 232 -12.03 21.13 -13.08
N VAL A 233 -11.99 19.84 -12.72
CA VAL A 233 -11.78 18.75 -13.67
C VAL A 233 -13.04 18.54 -14.50
N THR A 234 -12.99 19.02 -15.73
CA THR A 234 -13.92 18.74 -16.82
C THR A 234 -13.49 17.50 -17.60
N LYS A 235 -14.33 17.07 -18.54
CA LYS A 235 -13.98 15.99 -19.47
C LYS A 235 -12.71 16.32 -20.28
N ASP A 236 -12.48 17.59 -20.60
CA ASP A 236 -11.45 17.99 -21.56
C ASP A 236 -10.11 18.31 -20.92
N ASN A 237 -10.08 18.59 -19.60
CA ASN A 237 -8.84 18.88 -18.85
C ASN A 237 -8.47 17.81 -17.80
N ARG A 238 -9.24 16.72 -17.67
CA ARG A 238 -8.88 15.60 -16.77
C ARG A 238 -7.55 14.98 -17.21
N PRO A 239 -6.63 14.68 -16.25
CA PRO A 239 -5.39 13.97 -16.57
C PRO A 239 -5.68 12.63 -17.25
N ARG A 240 -4.74 12.19 -18.08
CA ARG A 240 -4.63 10.78 -18.43
C ARG A 240 -4.35 9.99 -17.16
N ILE A 241 -5.04 8.87 -16.96
CA ILE A 241 -4.79 8.03 -15.78
C ILE A 241 -4.06 6.76 -16.21
N VAL A 242 -2.98 6.47 -15.50
CA VAL A 242 -2.29 5.18 -15.53
C VAL A 242 -2.49 4.54 -14.17
N TYR A 243 -3.30 3.49 -14.10
CA TYR A 243 -3.57 2.76 -12.87
C TYR A 243 -2.72 1.48 -12.84
N ILE A 244 -2.08 1.18 -11.73
CA ILE A 244 -1.20 0.03 -11.54
C ILE A 244 -1.69 -0.77 -10.32
N GLY A 245 -1.98 -2.06 -10.50
CA GLY A 245 -2.49 -2.91 -9.42
C GLY A 245 -2.51 -4.40 -9.76
N ASP A 246 -2.77 -5.25 -8.78
CA ASP A 246 -2.72 -6.72 -8.89
C ASP A 246 -4.06 -7.42 -8.59
N GLY A 247 -4.92 -6.76 -7.79
CA GLY A 247 -6.01 -7.39 -7.06
C GLY A 247 -7.39 -7.26 -7.71
N GLU A 248 -8.38 -7.93 -7.10
CA GLU A 248 -9.77 -7.86 -7.57
C GLU A 248 -10.39 -6.46 -7.41
N ASN A 249 -10.02 -5.76 -6.34
CA ASN A 249 -10.43 -4.39 -6.02
C ASN A 249 -9.88 -3.35 -7.03
N ASP A 250 -8.73 -3.61 -7.65
CA ASP A 250 -8.11 -2.75 -8.67
C ASP A 250 -8.79 -2.83 -10.04
N ALA A 251 -9.63 -3.84 -10.27
CA ALA A 251 -10.48 -3.87 -11.46
C ALA A 251 -11.55 -2.76 -11.42
N CYS A 252 -11.96 -2.29 -10.23
CA CYS A 252 -13.06 -1.36 -10.09
C CYS A 252 -12.80 -0.01 -10.81
N PRO A 253 -11.63 0.66 -10.63
CA PRO A 253 -11.29 1.87 -11.40
C PRO A 253 -11.36 1.68 -12.91
N ALA A 254 -10.87 0.54 -13.43
CA ALA A 254 -10.88 0.26 -14.86
C ALA A 254 -12.30 0.13 -15.44
N ILE A 255 -13.25 -0.34 -14.62
CA ILE A 255 -14.65 -0.51 -15.01
C ILE A 255 -15.43 0.81 -14.92
N HIS A 256 -15.17 1.62 -13.90
CA HIS A 256 -16.05 2.73 -13.54
C HIS A 256 -15.48 4.14 -13.76
N VAL A 257 -14.15 4.29 -13.85
CA VAL A 257 -13.50 5.61 -13.86
C VAL A 257 -12.57 5.79 -15.07
N LEU A 258 -11.82 4.77 -15.45
CA LEU A 258 -10.90 4.86 -16.57
C LEU A 258 -11.65 4.91 -17.91
N ARG A 259 -11.15 5.74 -18.83
CA ARG A 259 -11.74 5.99 -20.15
C ARG A 259 -10.77 5.66 -21.28
N GLU A 260 -11.21 5.87 -22.50
CA GLU A 260 -10.34 5.80 -23.68
C GLU A 260 -9.15 6.77 -23.52
N GLY A 261 -7.94 6.28 -23.80
CA GLY A 261 -6.68 6.99 -23.56
C GLY A 261 -6.02 6.70 -22.20
N ASP A 262 -6.79 6.24 -21.21
CA ASP A 262 -6.25 5.77 -19.93
C ASP A 262 -5.67 4.35 -20.06
N VAL A 263 -4.88 3.94 -19.07
CA VAL A 263 -4.18 2.64 -19.06
C VAL A 263 -4.34 1.97 -17.70
N LEU A 264 -4.65 0.68 -17.72
CA LEU A 264 -4.47 -0.22 -16.58
C LEU A 264 -3.21 -1.07 -16.83
N LEU A 265 -2.24 -1.01 -15.92
CA LEU A 265 -1.08 -1.90 -15.83
C LEU A 265 -1.38 -2.97 -14.78
N ALA A 266 -1.95 -4.09 -15.25
CA ALA A 266 -2.39 -5.20 -14.42
C ALA A 266 -1.24 -6.16 -14.10
N ARG A 267 -0.94 -6.38 -12.82
CA ARG A 267 0.02 -7.41 -12.41
C ARG A 267 -0.57 -8.79 -12.68
N VAL A 268 0.21 -9.67 -13.30
CA VAL A 268 -0.18 -11.04 -13.63
C VAL A 268 0.90 -12.04 -13.22
N GLY A 269 0.55 -13.33 -13.27
CA GLY A 269 1.44 -14.41 -12.85
C GLY A 269 1.19 -14.85 -11.41
N ARG A 270 2.13 -15.62 -10.88
CA ARG A 270 2.03 -16.24 -9.55
C ARG A 270 2.63 -15.35 -8.49
N LYS A 271 1.94 -15.24 -7.35
CA LYS A 271 2.53 -14.64 -6.15
C LYS A 271 3.81 -15.38 -5.73
N PRO A 272 4.86 -14.66 -5.30
CA PRO A 272 6.05 -15.22 -4.67
C PRO A 272 5.74 -16.28 -3.61
N MET A 273 6.57 -17.32 -3.53
CA MET A 273 6.51 -18.26 -2.41
C MET A 273 7.18 -17.62 -1.19
N ASN A 274 6.50 -17.68 -0.05
CA ASN A 274 7.01 -17.22 1.24
C ASN A 274 7.61 -15.79 1.23
N PRO A 275 6.79 -14.75 0.95
CA PRO A 275 7.27 -13.36 0.96
C PRO A 275 7.90 -12.96 2.32
N ASN A 276 7.46 -13.58 3.42
CA ASN A 276 8.02 -13.40 4.77
C ASN A 276 9.48 -13.83 4.95
N SER A 277 10.08 -14.52 3.98
CA SER A 277 11.52 -14.83 3.97
C SER A 277 12.39 -13.72 3.36
N ARG A 278 11.78 -12.67 2.82
CA ARG A 278 12.43 -11.61 2.05
C ARG A 278 12.23 -10.27 2.75
N VAL A 279 13.21 -9.39 2.60
CA VAL A 279 13.19 -8.03 3.16
C VAL A 279 13.80 -7.04 2.17
N GLY A 280 13.28 -5.81 2.16
CA GLY A 280 13.85 -4.71 1.39
C GLY A 280 13.85 -4.90 -0.14
N GLU A 281 14.79 -4.25 -0.82
CA GLU A 281 14.88 -4.27 -2.28
C GLU A 281 15.25 -5.66 -2.80
N GLN A 282 14.54 -6.10 -3.85
CA GLN A 282 14.72 -7.39 -4.53
C GLN A 282 14.86 -7.17 -6.04
N MET A 283 15.61 -8.04 -6.70
CA MET A 283 15.64 -8.14 -8.16
C MET A 283 14.55 -9.11 -8.65
N ASP A 284 14.20 -9.05 -9.93
CA ASP A 284 13.16 -9.92 -10.51
C ASP A 284 13.53 -11.42 -10.40
N ASP A 285 14.82 -11.75 -10.52
CA ASP A 285 15.32 -13.13 -10.49
C ASP A 285 15.32 -13.75 -9.07
N ASP A 286 15.18 -12.93 -8.03
CA ASP A 286 15.13 -13.43 -6.65
C ASP A 286 13.85 -14.25 -6.39
N ASP A 287 12.81 -14.13 -7.23
CA ASP A 287 11.55 -14.90 -7.13
C ASP A 287 11.67 -16.37 -7.62
N ASP A 288 12.80 -16.76 -8.24
CA ASP A 288 12.98 -18.07 -8.91
C ASP A 288 13.64 -19.18 -8.07
N ASP A 289 14.01 -18.93 -6.80
CA ASP A 289 14.62 -19.99 -5.97
C ASP A 289 13.57 -21.00 -5.43
N ALA A 290 13.20 -21.93 -6.30
CA ALA A 290 12.52 -23.18 -5.96
C ALA A 290 13.55 -24.27 -5.65
N THR A 291 14.36 -24.10 -4.59
CA THR A 291 15.10 -25.21 -3.97
C THR A 291 14.62 -25.53 -2.56
N VAL A 292 13.29 -25.59 -2.35
CA VAL A 292 12.76 -26.23 -1.13
C VAL A 292 12.57 -27.72 -1.37
N THR A 293 13.56 -28.47 -0.91
CA THR A 293 13.56 -29.92 -0.78
C THR A 293 12.58 -30.32 0.34
N THR A 294 11.48 -30.98 -0.04
CA THR A 294 10.75 -31.98 0.73
C THR A 294 10.50 -31.70 2.22
N THR A 295 9.40 -31.02 2.57
CA THR A 295 8.52 -31.49 3.66
C THR A 295 7.10 -30.95 3.51
N THR A 296 6.14 -31.86 3.72
CA THR A 296 4.68 -31.77 3.66
C THR A 296 4.01 -30.44 4.11
N THR A 297 3.73 -29.55 3.16
CA THR A 297 2.53 -28.69 3.14
C THR A 297 2.24 -28.26 1.70
N THR A 298 1.16 -28.77 1.10
CA THR A 298 0.65 -28.37 -0.22
C THR A 298 0.09 -26.95 -0.18
N THR A 299 0.96 -25.95 -0.15
CA THR A 299 0.57 -24.54 -0.35
C THR A 299 0.60 -24.25 -1.84
N THR A 300 -0.54 -24.39 -2.50
CA THR A 300 -0.70 -23.98 -3.91
C THR A 300 -0.50 -22.47 -4.02
N ARG A 301 0.48 -22.01 -4.82
CA ARG A 301 0.66 -20.58 -5.15
C ARG A 301 -0.65 -20.03 -5.73
N SER A 302 -1.07 -18.86 -5.28
CA SER A 302 -2.21 -18.15 -5.86
C SER A 302 -1.72 -17.18 -6.94
N ASP A 303 -2.53 -17.05 -8.00
CA ASP A 303 -2.29 -16.08 -9.07
C ASP A 303 -2.83 -14.69 -8.68
N PHE A 304 -2.32 -13.65 -9.33
CA PHE A 304 -2.90 -12.30 -9.25
C PHE A 304 -4.28 -12.27 -9.91
N GLY A 305 -5.24 -11.60 -9.25
CA GLY A 305 -6.67 -11.78 -9.52
C GLY A 305 -7.29 -10.75 -10.47
N ILE A 306 -6.58 -9.68 -10.80
CA ILE A 306 -7.15 -8.52 -11.52
C ILE A 306 -7.72 -8.89 -12.90
N ILE A 307 -6.99 -9.66 -13.72
CA ILE A 307 -7.45 -10.05 -15.07
C ILE A 307 -8.67 -10.97 -14.99
N ALA A 308 -8.62 -12.00 -14.14
CA ALA A 308 -9.77 -12.89 -13.93
C ALA A 308 -11.01 -12.13 -13.43
N THR A 309 -10.79 -11.08 -12.64
CA THR A 309 -11.87 -10.19 -12.20
C THR A 309 -12.43 -9.38 -13.36
N ILE A 310 -11.59 -8.78 -14.20
CA ILE A 310 -12.02 -8.04 -15.40
C ILE A 310 -12.83 -8.93 -16.34
N GLU A 311 -12.35 -10.13 -16.65
CA GLU A 311 -13.05 -11.09 -17.51
C GLU A 311 -14.42 -11.48 -16.94
N ARG A 312 -14.50 -11.67 -15.62
CA ARG A 312 -15.76 -11.94 -14.92
C ARG A 312 -16.72 -10.74 -15.03
N ARG A 313 -16.23 -9.51 -14.90
CA ARG A 313 -17.05 -8.29 -15.04
C ARG A 313 -17.54 -8.06 -16.46
N GLN A 314 -16.73 -8.43 -17.47
CA GLN A 314 -17.14 -8.37 -18.87
C GLN A 314 -18.33 -9.28 -19.16
N LYS A 315 -18.41 -10.46 -18.51
CA LYS A 315 -19.59 -11.35 -18.60
C LYS A 315 -20.86 -10.68 -18.05
N ASP A 316 -20.71 -9.80 -17.06
CA ASP A 316 -21.78 -8.96 -16.51
C ASP A 316 -22.03 -7.68 -17.35
N ARG A 317 -21.46 -7.58 -18.56
CA ARG A 317 -21.52 -6.41 -19.47
C ARG A 317 -20.88 -5.13 -18.90
N LEU A 318 -20.00 -5.27 -17.92
CA LEU A 318 -19.16 -4.20 -17.42
C LEU A 318 -17.80 -4.27 -18.14
N ILE A 319 -17.66 -3.52 -19.23
CA ILE A 319 -16.48 -3.58 -20.11
C ILE A 319 -15.58 -2.37 -19.83
N PRO A 320 -14.30 -2.56 -19.47
CA PRO A 320 -13.35 -1.46 -19.34
C PRO A 320 -13.24 -0.66 -20.63
N ARG A 321 -13.17 0.67 -20.52
CA ARG A 321 -12.99 1.57 -21.67
C ARG A 321 -11.54 1.98 -21.90
N CYS A 322 -10.67 1.69 -20.94
CA CYS A 322 -9.25 1.96 -21.01
C CYS A 322 -8.49 0.84 -21.75
N SER A 323 -7.26 1.14 -22.12
CA SER A 323 -6.32 0.09 -22.53
C SER A 323 -5.88 -0.72 -21.30
N ILE A 324 -5.65 -2.02 -21.48
CA ILE A 324 -5.16 -2.91 -20.43
C ILE A 324 -3.89 -3.55 -20.94
N SER A 325 -2.80 -3.37 -20.19
CA SER A 325 -1.52 -4.03 -20.41
C SER A 325 -1.14 -4.78 -19.14
N THR A 326 -0.43 -5.89 -19.31
CA THR A 326 -0.01 -6.72 -18.19
C THR A 326 1.48 -6.54 -17.89
N TRP A 327 1.86 -6.84 -16.66
CA TRP A 327 3.26 -6.98 -16.23
C TRP A 327 3.36 -8.11 -15.21
N SER A 328 4.47 -8.84 -15.23
CA SER A 328 4.75 -9.94 -14.30
C SER A 328 6.00 -9.68 -13.47
N THR A 329 6.93 -8.89 -14.01
CA THR A 329 8.19 -8.49 -13.37
C THR A 329 8.28 -6.97 -13.24
N GLY A 330 9.11 -6.49 -12.31
CA GLY A 330 9.42 -5.08 -12.17
C GLY A 330 10.06 -4.50 -13.44
N THR A 331 10.91 -5.27 -14.12
CA THR A 331 11.51 -4.87 -15.42
C THR A 331 10.44 -4.60 -16.47
N GLU A 332 9.46 -5.50 -16.61
CA GLU A 332 8.35 -5.30 -17.54
C GLU A 332 7.54 -4.05 -17.18
N LEU A 333 7.18 -3.88 -15.90
CA LEU A 333 6.45 -2.70 -15.44
C LEU A 333 7.19 -1.41 -15.80
N ARG A 334 8.49 -1.34 -15.48
CA ARG A 334 9.31 -0.16 -15.75
C ARG A 334 9.41 0.15 -17.23
N SER A 335 9.53 -0.88 -18.08
CA SER A 335 9.49 -0.69 -19.53
C SER A 335 8.17 -0.08 -19.99
N ARG A 336 7.02 -0.59 -19.49
CA ARG A 336 5.70 -0.04 -19.84
C ARG A 336 5.55 1.40 -19.37
N VAL A 337 5.98 1.71 -18.14
CA VAL A 337 5.95 3.08 -17.60
C VAL A 337 6.77 4.01 -18.47
N ARG A 338 8.01 3.63 -18.84
CA ARG A 338 8.85 4.44 -19.74
C ARG A 338 8.22 4.67 -21.11
N ASP A 339 7.55 3.68 -21.67
CA ASP A 339 6.84 3.84 -22.94
C ASP A 339 5.67 4.84 -22.84
N LEU A 340 5.05 4.96 -21.67
CA LEU A 340 3.97 5.92 -21.40
C LEU A 340 4.45 7.35 -21.12
N LEU A 341 5.74 7.52 -20.79
CA LEU A 341 6.35 8.81 -20.48
C LEU A 341 7.01 9.50 -21.69
N LYS A 342 7.13 8.80 -22.83
CA LYS A 342 7.68 9.31 -24.09
C LYS A 342 6.68 10.21 -24.81
#